data_AF-A0A968XKL8-F1
#
_entry.id   AF-A0A968XKL8-F1
#
_cell.length_a   1.000
_cell.length_b   1.000
_cell.length_c   1.000
_cell.angle_alpha   90.00
_cell.angle_beta   90.00
_cell.angle_gamma   90.00
#
_symmetry.space_group_name_H-M   'P 1'
#
loop_
_entity.id
_entity.type
_entity.pdbx_description
1 polymer ?
#
loop_
_entity_poly.entity_id
_entity_poly.type
_entity_poly.pdbx_seq_one_letter_code
_entity_poly.pdbx_strand_id
1 'polypeptide(L)'
;MNADGGQGVELTLAQREKIHDAWDLPKEDSLAAFAKEYPEYKDTVPIAGGFHWKWYYAFQHMGDVSVRDASAAYRDGLMQRDIWTRRAGWILPAVGVQTRIHRLAETDLKASLAYQKRIREYHAKLREFLYPYIFNDVPFRQEEFAKLPRWDDK
;
A
#
# COMPACT_ATOMS: atom_id res chain seq x y z
N MET A 1 14.37 -18.00 -14.98
CA MET A 1 13.26 -17.32 -15.66
C MET A 1 12.05 -17.52 -14.76
N ASN A 2 11.87 -16.68 -13.75
CA ASN A 2 10.82 -16.86 -12.74
C ASN A 2 9.58 -16.11 -13.22
N ALA A 3 8.44 -16.81 -13.19
CA ALA A 3 7.17 -16.28 -13.67
C ALA A 3 6.72 -15.10 -12.81
N ASP A 4 6.66 -13.91 -13.41
CA ASP A 4 6.23 -12.65 -12.77
C ASP A 4 4.86 -12.75 -12.06
N GLY A 5 3.97 -13.61 -12.57
CA GLY A 5 2.64 -13.81 -12.00
C GLY A 5 2.64 -14.48 -10.62
N GLY A 6 3.68 -15.27 -10.30
CA GLY A 6 3.81 -15.93 -9.00
C GLY A 6 4.16 -14.96 -7.88
N GLN A 7 5.08 -14.03 -8.15
CA GLN A 7 5.59 -13.10 -7.14
C GLN A 7 4.51 -12.16 -6.58
N GLY A 8 3.61 -11.66 -7.42
CA GLY A 8 2.49 -10.83 -6.95
C GLY A 8 1.52 -11.58 -6.04
N VAL A 9 1.27 -12.87 -6.33
CA VAL A 9 0.42 -13.74 -5.52
C VAL A 9 1.10 -14.07 -4.19
N GLU A 10 2.39 -14.40 -4.23
CA GLU A 10 3.22 -14.65 -3.04
C GLU A 10 3.23 -13.45 -2.09
N LEU A 11 3.38 -12.22 -2.61
CA LEU A 11 3.31 -11.00 -1.80
C LEU A 11 1.95 -10.84 -1.12
N THR A 12 0.86 -11.10 -1.85
CA THR A 12 -0.50 -11.00 -1.31
C THR A 12 -0.74 -12.05 -0.23
N LEU A 13 -0.23 -13.28 -0.44
CA LEU A 13 -0.33 -14.36 0.53
C LEU A 13 0.45 -14.02 1.80
N ALA A 14 1.70 -13.59 1.67
CA ALA A 14 2.55 -13.21 2.81
C ALA A 14 1.93 -12.09 3.65
N GLN A 15 1.35 -11.06 3.01
CA GLN A 15 0.62 -10.00 3.71
C GLN A 15 -0.57 -10.57 4.50
N ARG A 16 -1.36 -11.43 3.87
CA ARG A 16 -2.54 -12.04 4.49
C ARG A 16 -2.19 -12.97 5.64
N GLU A 17 -1.12 -13.75 5.52
CA GLU A 17 -0.59 -14.58 6.60
C GLU A 17 -0.21 -13.70 7.79
N LYS A 18 0.49 -12.58 7.57
CA LYS A 18 0.82 -11.64 8.66
C LYS A 18 -0.40 -11.00 9.32
N ILE A 19 -1.43 -10.67 8.54
CA ILE A 19 -2.70 -10.16 9.07
C ILE A 19 -3.42 -11.26 9.86
N HIS A 20 -3.39 -12.50 9.39
CA HIS A 20 -4.03 -13.64 10.05
C HIS A 20 -3.35 -13.96 11.38
N ASP A 21 -2.03 -14.10 11.40
CA ASP A 21 -1.23 -14.36 12.60
C ASP A 21 -1.46 -13.30 13.69
N ALA A 22 -1.72 -12.04 13.29
CA ALA A 22 -1.92 -10.95 14.24
C ALA A 22 -3.22 -11.05 15.05
N TRP A 23 -4.18 -11.90 14.65
CA TRP A 23 -5.38 -12.16 15.46
C TRP A 23 -5.06 -12.93 16.74
N ASP A 24 -3.97 -13.70 16.74
CA ASP A 24 -3.54 -14.54 17.87
C ASP A 24 -2.49 -13.85 18.75
N LEU A 25 -1.96 -12.71 18.34
CA LEU A 25 -0.99 -11.94 19.12
C LEU A 25 -1.65 -11.12 20.24
N PRO A 26 -0.95 -10.88 21.36
CA PRO A 26 -1.32 -9.83 22.31
C PRO A 26 -1.53 -8.49 21.58
N LYS A 27 -2.56 -7.74 21.96
CA LYS A 27 -2.90 -6.47 21.28
C LYS A 27 -1.78 -5.46 21.47
N GLU A 28 -1.14 -5.49 22.62
CA GLU A 28 -0.02 -4.66 23.02
C GLU A 28 1.16 -4.83 22.06
N ASP A 29 1.43 -6.06 21.59
CA ASP A 29 2.52 -6.33 20.64
C ASP A 29 2.24 -5.69 19.28
N SER A 30 1.00 -5.78 18.80
CA SER A 30 0.57 -5.14 17.55
C SER A 30 0.64 -3.61 17.64
N LEU A 31 0.20 -3.04 18.76
CA LEU A 31 0.25 -1.60 19.01
C LEU A 31 1.68 -1.10 19.18
N ALA A 32 2.53 -1.85 19.87
CA ALA A 32 3.95 -1.50 20.04
C ALA A 32 4.71 -1.56 18.71
N ALA A 33 4.38 -2.52 17.83
CA ALA A 33 4.94 -2.56 16.48
C ALA A 33 4.48 -1.35 15.65
N PHE A 34 3.19 -1.02 15.71
CA PHE A 34 2.62 0.14 15.02
C PHE A 34 3.20 1.48 15.51
N ALA A 35 3.41 1.64 16.82
CA ALA A 35 3.99 2.83 17.42
C ALA A 35 5.44 3.11 16.98
N LYS A 36 6.12 2.16 16.34
CA LYS A 36 7.42 2.39 15.69
C LYS A 36 7.29 3.17 14.39
N GLU A 37 6.19 2.97 13.64
CA GLU A 37 5.88 3.71 12.41
C GLU A 37 5.16 5.03 12.73
N TYR A 38 4.33 5.06 13.78
CA TYR A 38 3.57 6.24 14.22
C TYR A 38 3.80 6.54 15.72
N PRO A 39 4.92 7.19 16.08
CA PRO A 39 5.29 7.46 17.47
C PRO A 39 4.26 8.27 18.26
N GLU A 40 3.45 9.09 17.59
CA GLU A 40 2.39 9.89 18.20
C GLU A 40 1.28 9.07 18.87
N TYR A 41 1.16 7.77 18.54
CA TYR A 41 0.14 6.88 19.13
C TYR A 41 0.69 5.93 20.20
N LYS A 42 1.96 6.09 20.60
CA LYS A 42 2.63 5.22 21.57
C LYS A 42 1.94 5.20 22.94
N ASP A 43 1.47 6.35 23.41
CA ASP A 43 0.90 6.54 24.76
C ASP A 43 -0.64 6.65 24.72
N THR A 44 -1.28 6.01 23.73
CA THR A 44 -2.75 5.97 23.63
C THR A 44 -3.36 5.11 24.74
N VAL A 45 -4.63 5.39 25.07
CA VAL A 45 -5.34 4.68 26.14
C VAL A 45 -5.31 3.16 25.91
N PRO A 46 -4.88 2.35 26.89
CA PRO A 46 -4.87 0.89 26.76
C PRO A 46 -6.24 0.34 26.37
N ILE A 47 -6.23 -0.72 25.55
CA ILE A 47 -7.47 -1.38 25.14
C ILE A 47 -8.00 -2.21 26.32
N ALA A 48 -9.18 -1.87 26.83
CA ALA A 48 -9.90 -2.72 27.77
C ALA A 48 -10.78 -3.74 27.01
N GLY A 49 -10.61 -5.03 27.31
CA GLY A 49 -11.52 -6.09 26.85
C GLY A 49 -11.23 -6.67 25.45
N GLY A 50 -12.30 -6.96 24.72
CA GLY A 50 -12.31 -7.72 23.47
C GLY A 50 -11.79 -6.93 22.26
N PHE A 51 -12.58 -6.87 21.19
CA PHE A 51 -12.21 -6.17 19.96
C PHE A 51 -12.05 -4.66 20.16
N HIS A 52 -11.09 -4.06 19.45
CA HIS A 52 -10.95 -2.60 19.37
C HIS A 52 -10.42 -2.16 18.01
N TRP A 53 -10.96 -1.06 17.46
CA TRP A 53 -10.58 -0.53 16.14
C TRP A 53 -9.11 -0.12 16.05
N LYS A 54 -8.57 0.58 17.06
CA LYS A 54 -7.14 0.92 17.13
C LYS A 54 -6.21 -0.29 16.91
N TRP A 55 -6.50 -1.43 17.55
CA TRP A 55 -5.76 -2.68 17.35
C TRP A 55 -5.96 -3.24 15.95
N TYR A 56 -7.20 -3.29 15.48
CA TYR A 56 -7.53 -3.78 14.13
C TYR A 56 -6.77 -3.03 13.03
N TYR A 57 -6.80 -1.70 13.06
CA TYR A 57 -6.10 -0.89 12.07
C TYR A 57 -4.58 -0.92 12.22
N ALA A 58 -4.07 -1.07 13.46
CA ALA A 58 -2.64 -1.21 13.71
C ALA A 58 -2.09 -2.46 13.03
N PHE A 59 -2.65 -3.66 13.28
CA PHE A 59 -2.09 -4.87 12.69
C PHE A 59 -2.34 -4.97 11.17
N GLN A 60 -3.44 -4.42 10.65
CA GLN A 60 -3.67 -4.32 9.21
C GLN A 60 -2.56 -3.51 8.53
N HIS A 61 -2.19 -2.37 9.14
CA HIS A 61 -1.05 -1.58 8.67
C HIS A 61 0.26 -2.35 8.77
N MET A 62 0.49 -3.09 9.87
CA MET A 62 1.69 -3.90 10.02
C MET A 62 1.79 -5.04 8.99
N GLY A 63 0.66 -5.57 8.53
CA GLY A 63 0.61 -6.46 7.36
C GLY A 63 1.16 -5.79 6.11
N ASP A 64 0.71 -4.57 5.79
CA ASP A 64 1.25 -3.78 4.66
C ASP A 64 2.74 -3.49 4.83
N VAL A 65 3.19 -3.16 6.04
CA VAL A 65 4.60 -2.91 6.38
C VAL A 65 5.46 -4.14 6.11
N SER A 66 5.00 -5.33 6.50
CA SER A 66 5.78 -6.57 6.40
C SER A 66 6.18 -6.95 4.96
N VAL A 67 5.42 -6.51 3.96
CA VAL A 67 5.68 -6.79 2.54
C VAL A 67 6.12 -5.55 1.76
N ARG A 68 6.36 -4.42 2.45
CA ARG A 68 6.67 -3.12 1.84
C ARG A 68 7.89 -3.19 0.91
N ASP A 69 8.98 -3.76 1.39
CA ASP A 69 10.25 -3.83 0.67
C ASP A 69 10.18 -4.82 -0.49
N ALA A 70 9.58 -6.00 -0.26
CA ALA A 70 9.40 -7.00 -1.30
C ALA A 70 8.45 -6.50 -2.42
N SER A 71 7.40 -5.77 -2.06
CA SER A 71 6.52 -5.08 -3.02
C SER A 71 7.25 -3.99 -3.81
N ALA A 72 8.17 -3.24 -3.17
CA ALA A 72 8.99 -2.26 -3.86
C ALA A 72 9.94 -2.92 -4.86
N ALA A 73 10.68 -3.96 -4.43
CA ALA A 73 11.59 -4.71 -5.28
C ALA A 73 10.89 -5.35 -6.48
N TYR A 74 9.68 -5.90 -6.27
CA TYR A 74 8.86 -6.44 -7.36
C TYR A 74 8.53 -5.38 -8.42
N ARG A 75 8.08 -4.17 -8.00
CA ARG A 75 7.79 -3.07 -8.95
C ARG A 75 9.05 -2.61 -9.70
N ASP A 76 10.18 -2.54 -9.01
CA ASP A 76 11.44 -2.15 -9.64
C ASP A 76 11.85 -3.18 -10.69
N GLY A 77 11.66 -4.47 -10.41
CA GLY A 77 11.85 -5.55 -11.37
C GLY A 77 10.99 -5.39 -12.63
N LEU A 78 9.71 -5.07 -12.47
CA LEU A 78 8.80 -4.79 -13.59
C LEU A 78 9.29 -3.60 -14.43
N MET A 79 9.73 -2.51 -13.78
CA MET A 79 10.26 -1.33 -14.48
C MET A 79 11.55 -1.64 -15.25
N GLN A 80 12.46 -2.43 -14.68
CA GLN A 80 13.69 -2.83 -15.39
C GLN A 80 13.38 -3.65 -16.64
N ARG A 81 12.40 -4.56 -16.57
CA ARG A 81 11.94 -5.35 -17.72
C ARG A 81 11.38 -4.46 -18.82
N ASP A 82 10.55 -3.47 -18.48
CA ASP A 82 10.01 -2.50 -19.44
C ASP A 82 11.10 -1.67 -20.12
N ILE A 83 12.16 -1.27 -19.40
CA ILE A 83 13.32 -0.59 -20.00
C ILE A 83 13.97 -1.48 -21.07
N TRP A 84 14.15 -2.78 -20.79
CA TRP A 84 14.70 -3.71 -21.78
C TRP A 84 13.79 -3.90 -22.99
N THR A 85 12.47 -3.98 -22.81
CA THR A 85 11.50 -4.04 -23.92
C THR A 85 11.60 -2.81 -24.81
N ARG A 86 11.69 -1.61 -24.23
CA ARG A 86 11.87 -0.36 -24.99
C ARG A 86 13.20 -0.33 -25.74
N ARG A 87 14.27 -0.87 -25.16
CA ARG A 87 15.58 -1.00 -25.83
C ARG A 87 15.51 -1.95 -27.03
N ALA A 88 14.83 -3.09 -26.89
CA ALA A 88 14.62 -4.02 -28.00
C ALA A 88 13.83 -3.38 -29.17
N GLY A 89 12.95 -2.41 -28.87
CA GLY A 89 12.20 -1.63 -29.87
C GLY A 89 13.06 -0.82 -30.85
N TRP A 90 14.36 -0.60 -30.58
CA TRP A 90 15.29 -0.01 -31.54
C TRP A 90 15.70 -0.98 -32.66
N ILE A 91 15.77 -2.27 -32.36
CA ILE A 91 16.17 -3.32 -33.30
C ILE A 91 14.95 -3.95 -33.96
N LEU A 92 13.81 -3.96 -33.26
CA LEU A 92 12.55 -4.57 -33.71
C LEU A 92 11.49 -3.47 -33.93
N PRO A 93 11.33 -2.95 -35.16
CA PRO A 93 10.48 -1.78 -35.44
C PRO A 93 9.03 -1.94 -34.98
N ALA A 94 8.45 -3.14 -35.13
CA ALA A 94 7.08 -3.41 -34.67
C ALA A 94 6.92 -3.20 -33.16
N VAL A 95 7.90 -3.64 -32.35
CA VAL A 95 7.93 -3.43 -30.90
C VAL A 95 8.09 -1.94 -30.57
N GLY A 96 8.94 -1.23 -31.31
CA GLY A 96 9.13 0.22 -31.17
C GLY A 96 7.84 1.02 -31.43
N VAL A 97 7.08 0.68 -32.48
CA VAL A 97 5.79 1.32 -32.78
C VAL A 97 4.76 1.00 -31.70
N GLN A 98 4.62 -0.27 -31.32
CA GLN A 98 3.66 -0.69 -30.31
C GLN A 98 3.90 0.00 -28.96
N THR A 99 5.15 0.03 -28.48
CA THR A 99 5.50 0.68 -27.21
C THR A 99 5.23 2.19 -27.23
N ARG A 100 5.41 2.86 -28.37
CA ARG A 100 5.07 4.28 -28.52
C ARG A 100 3.56 4.52 -28.50
N ILE A 101 2.77 3.68 -29.19
CA ILE A 101 1.30 3.77 -29.16
C ILE A 101 0.79 3.60 -27.73
N HIS A 102 1.28 2.60 -27.01
CA HIS A 102 0.90 2.39 -25.61
C HIS A 102 1.29 3.57 -24.72
N ARG A 103 2.46 4.17 -24.96
CA ARG A 103 2.90 5.36 -24.22
C ARG A 103 2.01 6.57 -24.50
N LEU A 104 1.63 6.79 -25.75
CA LEU A 104 0.72 7.87 -26.15
C LEU A 104 -0.69 7.68 -25.58
N ALA A 105 -1.15 6.43 -25.50
CA ALA A 105 -2.45 6.08 -24.93
C ALA A 105 -2.43 5.97 -23.40
N GLU A 106 -1.29 6.17 -22.74
CA GLU A 106 -1.10 5.97 -21.30
C GLU A 106 -1.54 4.59 -20.79
N THR A 107 -1.35 3.56 -21.63
CA THR A 107 -1.65 2.16 -21.32
C THR A 107 -0.40 1.31 -21.11
N ASP A 108 0.77 1.97 -20.99
CA ASP A 108 2.04 1.31 -20.69
C ASP A 108 2.17 0.94 -19.19
N LEU A 109 3.14 0.07 -18.88
CA LEU A 109 3.42 -0.34 -17.50
C LEU A 109 3.66 0.88 -16.59
N LYS A 110 4.39 1.89 -17.11
CA LYS A 110 4.71 3.10 -16.35
C LYS A 110 3.44 3.86 -15.93
N ALA A 111 2.46 4.02 -16.83
CA ALA A 111 1.19 4.65 -16.50
C ALA A 111 0.41 3.84 -15.45
N SER A 112 0.35 2.51 -15.59
CA SER A 112 -0.29 1.63 -14.61
C SER A 112 0.34 1.72 -13.21
N LEU A 113 1.68 1.67 -13.11
CA LEU A 113 2.40 1.80 -11.84
C LEU A 113 2.24 3.21 -11.23
N ALA A 114 2.19 4.26 -12.05
CA ALA A 114 1.93 5.62 -11.59
C ALA A 114 0.51 5.76 -11.01
N TYR A 115 -0.50 5.17 -11.66
CA TYR A 115 -1.86 5.12 -11.12
C TYR A 115 -1.94 4.37 -9.79
N GLN A 116 -1.32 3.19 -9.69
CA GLN A 116 -1.25 2.44 -8.43
C GLN A 116 -0.53 3.22 -7.31
N LYS A 117 0.50 4.01 -7.65
CA LYS A 117 1.17 4.90 -6.70
C LYS A 117 0.20 5.99 -6.20
N ARG A 118 -0.54 6.65 -7.10
CA ARG A 118 -1.56 7.65 -6.71
C ARG A 118 -2.60 7.06 -5.77
N ILE A 119 -3.10 5.83 -6.05
CA ILE A 119 -4.03 5.11 -5.15
C ILE A 119 -3.43 4.95 -3.76
N ARG A 120 -2.18 4.48 -3.66
CA ARG A 120 -1.51 4.26 -2.37
C ARG A 120 -1.30 5.55 -1.60
N GLU A 121 -0.92 6.63 -2.28
CA GLU A 121 -0.73 7.95 -1.67
C GLU A 121 -2.06 8.53 -1.17
N TYR A 122 -3.13 8.38 -1.93
CA TYR A 122 -4.47 8.76 -1.49
C TYR A 122 -4.93 7.96 -0.27
N HIS A 123 -4.78 6.64 -0.30
CA HIS A 123 -5.10 5.78 0.85
C HIS A 123 -4.26 6.13 2.08
N ALA A 124 -2.98 6.49 1.93
CA ALA A 124 -2.15 6.94 3.04
C ALA A 124 -2.70 8.22 3.65
N LYS A 125 -3.00 9.25 2.84
CA LYS A 125 -3.63 10.49 3.30
C LYS A 125 -4.95 10.24 4.01
N LEU A 126 -5.79 9.36 3.47
CA LEU A 126 -7.07 9.01 4.06
C LEU A 126 -6.90 8.34 5.43
N ARG A 127 -5.99 7.37 5.54
CA ARG A 127 -5.72 6.69 6.81
C ARG A 127 -5.13 7.64 7.85
N GLU A 128 -4.13 8.42 7.48
CA GLU A 128 -3.48 9.40 8.37
C GLU A 128 -4.46 10.46 8.86
N PHE A 129 -5.41 10.87 8.02
CA PHE A 129 -6.51 11.75 8.43
C PHE A 129 -7.45 11.10 9.45
N LEU A 130 -7.72 9.79 9.31
CA LEU A 130 -8.65 9.06 10.17
C LEU A 130 -8.01 8.56 11.48
N TYR A 131 -6.69 8.34 11.51
CA TYR A 131 -5.99 7.79 12.67
C TYR A 131 -6.19 8.58 13.96
N PRO A 132 -6.16 9.92 13.99
CA PRO A 132 -6.44 10.67 15.22
C PRO A 132 -7.81 10.34 15.83
N TYR A 133 -8.84 10.07 15.01
CA TYR A 133 -10.17 9.69 15.49
C TYR A 133 -10.19 8.26 16.04
N ILE A 134 -9.49 7.34 15.37
CA ILE A 134 -9.46 5.92 15.73
C ILE A 134 -8.57 5.65 16.95
N PHE A 135 -7.41 6.29 17.03
CA PHE A 135 -6.38 5.98 18.04
C PHE A 135 -6.55 6.80 19.32
N ASN A 136 -7.14 8.00 19.24
CA ASN A 136 -7.44 8.82 20.41
C ASN A 136 -8.90 8.74 20.85
N ASP A 137 -9.68 7.83 20.24
CA ASP A 137 -11.10 7.61 20.55
C ASP A 137 -11.93 8.92 20.45
N VAL A 138 -11.59 9.77 19.46
CA VAL A 138 -12.28 11.05 19.20
C VAL A 138 -13.47 10.80 18.27
N PRO A 139 -14.69 11.28 18.61
CA PRO A 139 -15.86 11.11 17.76
C PRO A 139 -15.68 11.78 16.39
N PHE A 140 -15.96 11.04 15.31
CA PHE A 140 -16.01 11.57 13.95
C PHE A 140 -17.41 12.15 13.66
N ARG A 141 -17.50 13.45 13.36
CA ARG A 141 -18.78 14.17 13.18
C ARG A 141 -19.05 14.53 11.72
N GLN A 142 -20.28 14.96 11.45
CA GLN A 142 -20.72 15.31 10.10
C GLN A 142 -19.85 16.40 9.44
N GLU A 143 -19.39 17.38 10.22
CA GLU A 143 -18.55 18.48 9.73
C GLU A 143 -17.15 18.03 9.27
N GLU A 144 -16.69 16.87 9.72
CA GLU A 144 -15.36 16.33 9.38
C GLU A 144 -15.35 15.68 8.00
N PHE A 145 -16.50 15.25 7.48
CA PHE A 145 -16.60 14.73 6.11
C PHE A 145 -16.15 15.76 5.07
N ALA A 146 -16.41 17.05 5.32
CA ALA A 146 -15.99 18.11 4.41
C ALA A 146 -14.45 18.25 4.32
N LYS A 147 -13.73 17.76 5.34
CA LYS A 147 -12.26 17.84 5.47
C LYS A 147 -11.55 16.57 4.98
N LEU A 148 -12.29 15.54 4.57
CA LEU A 148 -11.71 14.30 4.07
C LEU A 148 -10.79 14.59 2.87
N PRO A 149 -9.60 13.94 2.80
CA PRO A 149 -8.78 13.97 1.61
C PRO A 149 -9.60 13.61 0.38
N ARG A 150 -9.43 14.38 -0.70
CA ARG A 150 -10.07 14.09 -1.98
C ARG A 150 -9.08 13.43 -2.92
N TRP A 151 -9.60 12.54 -3.75
CA TRP A 151 -8.84 12.00 -4.87
C TRP A 151 -8.49 13.12 -5.84
N ASP A 152 -7.24 13.18 -6.27
CA ASP A 152 -6.80 14.09 -7.33
C ASP A 152 -6.63 13.26 -8.60
N ASP A 153 -7.52 13.48 -9.57
CA ASP A 153 -7.50 12.80 -10.86
C ASP A 153 -6.34 13.27 -11.77
N LYS A 154 -5.68 14.38 -11.42
CA LYS A 154 -4.60 14.98 -12.21
C LYS A 154 -3.32 14.15 -12.23
#